data_AF-A0A498G5C4-F1
#
_entry.id   AF-A0A498G5C4-F1
#
_cell.length_a   1.000
_cell.length_b   1.000
_cell.length_c   1.000
_cell.angle_alpha   90.00
_cell.angle_beta   90.00
_cell.angle_gamma   90.00
#
_symmetry.space_group_name_H-M   'P 1'
#
loop_
_entity.id
_entity.type
_entity.pdbx_description
1 polymer ?
#
loop_
_entity_poly.entity_id
_entity_poly.type
_entity_poly.pdbx_seq_one_letter_code
_entity_poly.pdbx_strand_id
1 'polypeptide(L)'
;MSLEWSEPYRLAERLDADPPDTGVYRIWYEEQDSTLAYIGESSNIPSRLYNHEQTFGEQGLFAYAERGDLDASHKRQEIETDLIGAYYIETKQAPLAQFGHTDRVPP
;
A
#
# COMPACT_ATOMS: atom_id res chain seq x y z
N MET A 1 3.45 -15.59 3.47
CA MET A 1 4.62 -15.27 2.62
C MET A 1 5.37 -14.16 3.33
N SER A 2 6.66 -14.32 3.65
CA SER A 2 7.41 -13.22 4.27
C SER A 2 7.76 -12.21 3.19
N LEU A 3 7.30 -10.98 3.36
CA LEU A 3 7.72 -9.85 2.53
C LEU A 3 8.67 -9.01 3.37
N GLU A 4 9.82 -8.68 2.80
CA GLU A 4 10.77 -7.74 3.39
C GLU A 4 10.25 -6.32 3.14
N TRP A 5 9.37 -5.85 4.04
CA TRP A 5 8.84 -4.49 3.98
C TRP A 5 9.92 -3.49 4.34
N SER A 6 9.92 -2.35 3.65
CA SER A 6 10.71 -1.18 4.02
C SER A 6 10.32 -0.66 5.40
N GLU A 7 11.15 0.23 5.94
CA GLU A 7 10.70 1.13 7.00
C GLU A 7 9.49 1.97 6.52
N PRO A 8 8.66 2.47 7.43
CA PRO A 8 7.56 3.35 7.08
C PRO A 8 8.04 4.76 6.75
N TYR A 9 7.47 5.33 5.70
CA TYR A 9 7.71 6.71 5.24
C TYR A 9 6.40 7.48 5.17
N ARG A 10 6.42 8.80 5.31
CA ARG A 10 5.25 9.63 5.00
C ARG A 10 5.08 9.78 3.49
N LEU A 11 3.85 9.85 3.01
CA LEU A 11 3.55 10.11 1.60
C LEU A 11 4.16 11.44 1.13
N ALA A 12 4.27 12.45 2.01
CA ALA A 12 5.01 13.68 1.74
C ALA A 12 6.50 13.46 1.44
N GLU A 13 7.10 12.41 1.99
CA GLU A 13 8.52 12.06 1.90
C GLU A 13 8.76 10.98 0.82
N ARG A 14 7.77 10.69 -0.02
CA ARG A 14 7.85 9.59 -1.02
C ARG A 14 9.01 9.73 -2.01
N LEU A 15 9.54 10.95 -2.20
CA LEU A 15 10.69 11.20 -3.06
C LEU A 15 12.01 10.78 -2.39
N ASP A 16 12.08 10.83 -1.06
CA ASP A 16 13.25 10.44 -0.28
C ASP A 16 13.29 8.92 -0.01
N ALA A 17 12.13 8.26 -0.09
CA ALA A 17 11.97 6.83 0.16
C ALA A 17 12.51 5.92 -0.95
N ASP A 18 12.80 6.47 -2.14
CA ASP A 18 13.34 5.79 -3.33
C ASP A 18 12.76 4.37 -3.59
N PRO A 19 11.43 4.21 -3.71
CA PRO A 19 10.82 2.90 -3.86
C PRO A 19 11.14 2.27 -5.23
N PRO A 20 11.24 0.93 -5.31
CA PRO A 20 11.47 0.25 -6.58
C PRO A 20 10.29 0.42 -7.52
N ASP A 21 10.52 0.25 -8.82
CA ASP A 21 9.43 0.32 -9.81
C ASP A 21 8.37 -0.75 -9.55
N THR A 22 8.77 -2.01 -9.42
CA THR A 22 7.85 -3.15 -9.33
C THR A 22 7.81 -3.76 -7.94
N GLY A 23 6.61 -3.87 -7.39
CA GLY A 23 6.40 -4.48 -6.08
C GLY A 23 5.00 -4.27 -5.55
N VAL A 24 4.91 -4.36 -4.22
CA VAL A 24 3.68 -4.12 -3.46
C VAL A 24 3.92 -3.03 -2.42
N TYR A 25 2.86 -2.36 -2.00
CA TYR A 25 2.91 -1.33 -0.97
C TYR A 25 1.63 -1.34 -0.14
N ARG A 26 1.70 -0.75 1.05
CA ARG A 26 0.56 -0.57 1.95
C ARG A 26 0.55 0.85 2.50
N ILE A 27 -0.64 1.37 2.81
CA ILE A 27 -0.86 2.73 3.33
C ILE A 27 -1.71 2.66 4.60
N TRP A 28 -1.37 3.45 5.62
CA TRP A 28 -2.09 3.55 6.89
C TRP A 28 -1.82 4.89 7.59
N TYR A 29 -2.37 5.08 8.80
CA TYR A 29 -2.23 6.29 9.61
C TYR A 29 -1.73 5.93 11.02
N GLU A 30 -0.91 6.79 11.64
CA GLU A 30 -0.39 6.56 13.00
C GLU A 30 -1.51 6.42 14.05
N GLU A 31 -2.61 7.15 13.89
CA GLU A 31 -3.71 7.17 14.86
C GLU A 31 -4.66 5.96 14.74
N GLN A 32 -4.53 5.17 13.66
CA GLN A 32 -5.40 4.03 13.41
C GLN A 32 -4.70 2.74 13.79
N ASP A 33 -5.10 2.17 14.94
CA ASP A 33 -4.63 0.91 15.56
C ASP A 33 -4.37 -0.23 14.56
N SER A 34 -3.23 -0.18 13.87
CA SER A 34 -2.82 -1.07 12.78
C SER A 34 -3.80 -1.23 11.61
N THR A 35 -4.80 -0.34 11.47
CA THR A 35 -5.79 -0.44 10.38
C THR A 35 -5.20 0.10 9.09
N LEU A 36 -5.13 -0.75 8.06
CA LEU A 36 -4.67 -0.32 6.75
C LEU A 36 -5.75 0.48 6.03
N ALA A 37 -5.33 1.58 5.43
CA ALA A 37 -6.14 2.34 4.50
C ALA A 37 -6.18 1.66 3.12
N TYR A 38 -5.05 1.11 2.68
CA TYR A 38 -4.90 0.54 1.33
C TYR A 38 -3.75 -0.48 1.25
N ILE A 39 -3.91 -1.48 0.39
CA ILE A 39 -2.84 -2.38 -0.09
C ILE A 39 -2.87 -2.34 -1.61
N GLY A 40 -1.71 -2.22 -2.25
CA GLY A 40 -1.62 -2.17 -3.70
C GLY A 40 -0.40 -2.86 -4.28
N GLU A 41 -0.50 -3.14 -5.57
CA GLU A 41 0.61 -3.54 -6.44
C GLU A 41 0.93 -2.43 -7.46
N SER A 42 2.16 -2.42 -7.95
CA SER A 42 2.48 -1.61 -9.13
C SER A 42 3.68 -2.16 -9.88
N SER A 43 3.76 -1.84 -11.17
CA SER A 43 5.00 -1.85 -11.96
C SER A 43 5.67 -0.46 -12.03
N ASN A 44 5.11 0.52 -11.32
CA ASN A 44 5.67 1.85 -11.10
C ASN A 44 5.14 2.39 -9.74
N ILE A 45 5.75 1.96 -8.64
CA ILE A 45 5.37 2.41 -7.28
C ILE A 45 5.53 3.94 -7.13
N PRO A 46 6.62 4.60 -7.60
CA PRO A 46 6.76 6.05 -7.46
C PRO A 46 5.56 6.85 -7.98
N SER A 47 5.08 6.52 -9.19
CA SER A 47 3.91 7.17 -9.78
C SER A 47 2.61 6.85 -9.02
N ARG A 48 2.46 5.63 -8.51
CA ARG A 48 1.31 5.26 -7.68
C ARG A 48 1.27 6.04 -6.37
N LEU A 49 2.40 6.19 -5.68
CA LEU A 49 2.48 6.95 -4.44
C LEU A 49 2.19 8.44 -4.66
N TYR A 50 2.62 9.01 -5.79
CA TYR A 50 2.25 10.39 -6.16
C TYR A 50 0.72 10.58 -6.24
N ASN A 51 0.02 9.65 -6.90
CA ASN A 51 -1.44 9.71 -6.99
C ASN A 51 -2.11 9.45 -5.62
N HIS A 52 -1.52 8.58 -4.81
CA HIS A 52 -2.03 8.25 -3.48
C HIS A 52 -1.83 9.37 -2.47
N GLU A 53 -0.78 10.17 -2.57
CA GLU A 53 -0.61 11.40 -1.78
C GLU A 53 -1.83 12.33 -1.95
N GLN A 54 -2.39 12.42 -3.15
CA GLN A 54 -3.60 13.23 -3.42
C GLN A 54 -4.89 12.62 -2.85
N THR A 55 -4.90 11.32 -2.55
CA THR A 55 -6.09 10.59 -2.08
C THR A 55 -6.07 10.36 -0.57
N PHE A 56 -4.89 10.05 -0.03
CA PHE A 56 -4.64 9.69 1.37
C PHE A 56 -3.99 10.83 2.17
N GLY A 57 -3.61 11.92 1.51
CA GLY A 57 -2.99 13.07 2.14
C GLY A 57 -1.52 12.86 2.48
N GLU A 58 -0.84 13.97 2.73
CA GLU A 58 0.60 14.03 3.03
C GLU A 58 1.01 13.24 4.29
N GLN A 59 0.10 13.12 5.26
CA GLN A 59 0.33 12.45 6.55
C GLN A 59 0.16 10.93 6.48
N GLY A 60 -0.38 10.39 5.39
CA GLY A 60 -0.50 8.94 5.23
C GLY A 60 0.88 8.30 5.24
N LEU A 61 1.04 7.24 6.03
CA LEU A 61 2.25 6.44 6.05
C LEU A 61 2.17 5.37 4.97
N PHE A 62 3.31 5.04 4.37
CA PHE A 62 3.43 3.91 3.47
C PHE A 62 4.70 3.11 3.73
N ALA A 63 4.67 1.85 3.32
CA ALA A 63 5.83 0.97 3.21
C ALA A 63 5.67 0.12 1.96
N TYR A 64 6.79 -0.28 1.37
CA TYR A 64 6.84 -1.06 0.14
C TYR A 64 7.66 -2.33 0.33
N ALA A 65 7.46 -3.30 -0.54
CA ALA A 65 8.30 -4.48 -0.64
C ALA A 65 8.63 -4.72 -2.12
N GLU A 66 9.92 -4.79 -2.43
CA GLU A 66 10.39 -5.10 -3.79
C GLU A 66 10.01 -6.52 -4.19
N ARG A 67 9.45 -6.67 -5.39
CA ARG A 67 9.12 -7.98 -5.96
C ARG A 67 9.34 -7.96 -7.47
N GLY A 68 10.60 -8.07 -7.87
CA GLY A 68 11.00 -8.10 -9.28
C GLY A 68 10.45 -9.29 -10.08
N ASP A 69 9.93 -10.33 -9.39
CA ASP A 69 9.28 -11.49 -10.00
C ASP A 69 7.85 -11.21 -10.50
N LEU A 70 7.28 -10.05 -10.16
CA LEU A 70 5.93 -9.62 -10.56
C LEU A 70 5.92 -8.87 -11.91
N ASP A 71 6.63 -9.43 -12.88
CA ASP A 71 6.80 -8.91 -14.25
C ASP A 71 5.51 -8.89 -15.09
N ALA A 72 4.44 -9.55 -14.64
CA ALA A 72 3.17 -9.64 -15.33
C ALA A 72 2.00 -9.19 -14.45
N SER A 73 1.00 -8.56 -15.08
CA SER A 73 -0.18 -8.02 -14.38
C SER A 73 -0.94 -9.07 -13.56
N HIS A 74 -1.05 -10.31 -14.05
CA HIS A 74 -1.77 -11.36 -13.33
C HIS A 74 -1.03 -11.79 -12.06
N LYS A 75 0.31 -11.83 -12.07
CA LYS A 75 1.11 -12.12 -10.86
C LYS A 75 0.95 -11.03 -9.81
N ARG A 76 0.92 -9.77 -10.24
CA ARG A 76 0.69 -8.62 -9.35
C ARG A 76 -0.71 -8.63 -8.73
N GLN A 77 -1.74 -8.93 -9.52
CA GLN A 77 -3.10 -9.05 -9.03
C GLN A 77 -3.28 -10.23 -8.08
N GLU A 78 -2.61 -11.36 -8.34
CA GLU A 78 -2.61 -12.52 -7.43
C GLU A 78 -2.05 -12.15 -6.06
N ILE A 79 -0.85 -11.54 -6.00
CA ILE A 79 -0.26 -11.15 -4.71
C ILE A 79 -1.05 -10.05 -4.00
N GLU A 80 -1.59 -9.06 -4.73
CA GLU A 80 -2.47 -8.04 -4.14
C GLU A 80 -3.69 -8.69 -3.47
N THR A 81 -4.33 -9.63 -4.19
CA THR A 81 -5.49 -10.39 -3.68
C THR A 81 -5.13 -11.19 -2.43
N ASP A 82 -3.99 -11.89 -2.45
CA ASP A 82 -3.50 -12.67 -1.32
C ASP A 82 -3.22 -11.79 -0.09
N LEU A 83 -2.63 -10.61 -0.28
CA LEU A 83 -2.33 -9.67 0.81
C LEU A 83 -3.61 -9.08 1.41
N ILE A 84 -4.58 -8.70 0.58
CA ILE A 84 -5.90 -8.26 1.05
C ILE A 84 -6.59 -9.38 1.84
N GLY A 85 -6.53 -10.62 1.32
CA GLY A 85 -7.08 -11.79 1.98
C GLY A 85 -6.41 -12.07 3.34
N ALA A 86 -5.09 -12.02 3.41
CA ALA A 86 -4.33 -12.19 4.63
C ALA A 86 -4.69 -11.14 5.69
N TYR A 87 -4.73 -9.86 5.29
CA TYR A 87 -5.16 -8.76 6.15
C TYR A 87 -6.59 -8.96 6.67
N TYR A 88 -7.52 -9.37 5.80
CA TYR A 88 -8.90 -9.64 6.20
C TYR A 88 -9.01 -10.82 7.18
N ILE A 89 -8.22 -11.89 7.00
CA ILE A 89 -8.22 -13.02 7.92
C ILE A 89 -7.81 -12.58 9.34
N GLU A 90 -6.81 -11.70 9.43
CA GLU A 90 -6.27 -11.18 10.69
C GLU A 90 -7.23 -10.18 11.36
N THR A 91 -7.71 -9.19 10.61
CA THR A 91 -8.46 -8.04 11.16
C THR A 91 -9.98 -8.19 11.09
N LYS A 92 -10.48 -9.17 10.33
CA LYS A 92 -11.90 -9.34 9.97
C LYS A 92 -12.52 -8.16 9.22
N GLN A 93 -11.69 -7.29 8.66
CA GLN A 93 -12.10 -6.11 7.91
C GLN A 93 -11.23 -5.94 6.66
N ALA A 94 -11.79 -5.34 5.61
CA ALA A 94 -11.00 -4.94 4.46
C ALA A 94 -10.27 -3.61 4.76
N PRO A 95 -9.16 -3.29 4.08
CA PRO A 95 -8.56 -1.96 4.18
C PRO A 95 -9.58 -0.88 3.82
N LEU A 96 -9.52 0.27 4.50
CA LEU A 96 -10.60 1.25 4.54
C LEU A 96 -11.08 1.70 3.15
N ALA A 97 -10.14 1.95 2.23
CA ALA A 97 -10.40 2.50 0.91
C ALA A 97 -10.14 1.49 -0.23
N GLN A 98 -9.91 0.21 0.07
CA GLN A 98 -9.49 -0.80 -0.93
C GLN A 98 -10.43 -0.89 -2.14
N PHE A 99 -11.73 -0.71 -1.90
CA PHE A 99 -12.80 -0.88 -2.90
C PHE A 99 -13.53 0.43 -3.24
N GLY A 100 -12.83 1.56 -3.17
CA GLY A 100 -13.38 2.87 -3.55
C GLY A 100 -14.12 3.61 -2.44
N HIS A 101 -13.97 3.20 -1.17
CA HIS A 101 -14.54 3.85 0.01
C HIS A 101 -13.59 4.92 0.59
N THR A 102 -13.23 5.91 -0.22
CA THR A 102 -12.31 6.99 0.20
C THR A 102 -12.91 7.90 1.28
N ASP A 103 -14.23 7.84 1.49
CA ASP A 103 -14.94 8.53 2.58
C ASP A 103 -14.56 8.05 3.98
N ARG A 104 -13.89 6.88 4.09
CA ARG A 104 -13.44 6.30 5.37
C ARG A 104 -12.02 6.67 5.75
N VAL A 105 -11.34 7.40 4.87
CA VAL A 105 -9.98 7.87 5.08
C VAL A 105 -10.03 9.14 5.96
N PRO A 106 -9.17 9.27 6.98
CA PRO A 106 -9.07 10.51 7.75
C PRO A 106 -8.80 11.72 6.85
N PRO A 107 -9.33 12.90 7.20
CA PRO A 107 -9.01 14.14 6.50
C PRO A 107 -7.54 14.54 6.66
#